data_AF-A0A7J2PVR3-F1
#
_entry.id   AF-A0A7J2PVR3-F1
#
_cell.length_a   1.000
_cell.length_b   1.000
_cell.length_c   1.000
_cell.angle_alpha   90.00
_cell.angle_beta   90.00
_cell.angle_gamma   90.00
#
_symmetry.space_group_name_H-M   'P 1'
#
loop_
_entity.id
_entity.type
_entity.pdbx_description
1 polymer ?
#
loop_
_entity_poly.entity_id
_entity_poly.type
_entity_poly.pdbx_seq_one_letter_code
_entity_poly.pdbx_strand_id
1 'polypeptide(L)'
;MSKEEEKEIFKWINNQGIMWKFKFYGFFKNLKFFEPYILIIFLAWNISLFQIGILIAIQEVFTFIFEVPSGILADTRGKKTELRICFIFYSISFIFYFLGPAYLMLIFGAICFGLGEAFRSGTHKAMEMQWMDKEDLMQYKSFVYGTTRSYSLYGSTLSSLL
;
A
#
# COMPACT_ATOMS: atom_id res chain seq x y z
N MET A 1 29.39 15.39 -14.48
CA MET A 1 29.53 14.17 -13.67
C MET A 1 29.95 13.04 -14.61
N SER A 2 31.03 12.35 -14.28
CA SER A 2 31.49 11.21 -15.07
C SER A 2 30.56 10.00 -14.85
N LYS A 3 30.49 9.08 -15.82
CA LYS A 3 29.71 7.83 -15.68
C LYS A 3 30.22 6.94 -14.52
N GLU A 4 31.48 7.11 -14.10
CA GLU A 4 32.06 6.44 -12.93
C GLU A 4 31.48 6.98 -11.63
N GLU A 5 31.42 8.31 -11.48
CA GLU A 5 30.88 8.97 -10.27
C GLU A 5 29.41 8.59 -10.04
N GLU A 6 28.61 8.55 -11.09
CA GLU A 6 27.20 8.17 -11.01
C GLU A 6 27.01 6.72 -10.55
N LYS A 7 27.87 5.79 -11.01
CA LYS A 7 27.83 4.38 -10.58
C LYS A 7 28.17 4.22 -9.10
N GLU A 8 29.16 4.96 -8.59
CA GLU A 8 29.51 4.94 -7.17
C GLU A 8 28.35 5.45 -6.31
N ILE A 9 27.66 6.52 -6.75
CA ILE A 9 26.48 7.03 -6.06
C ILE A 9 25.34 5.99 -6.06
N PHE A 10 25.06 5.33 -7.19
CA PHE A 10 24.05 4.28 -7.26
C PHE A 10 24.36 3.09 -6.35
N LYS A 11 25.63 2.69 -6.28
CA LYS A 11 26.11 1.65 -5.38
C LYS A 11 25.93 2.06 -3.92
N TRP A 12 26.28 3.30 -3.57
CA TRP A 12 26.08 3.85 -2.24
C TRP A 12 24.60 3.88 -1.84
N ILE A 13 23.72 4.39 -2.71
CA ILE A 13 22.25 4.42 -2.51
C ILE A 13 21.74 3.01 -2.18
N ASN A 14 22.14 2.02 -2.97
CA ASN A 14 21.69 0.64 -2.80
C ASN A 14 22.17 -0.01 -1.51
N ASN A 15 23.30 0.43 -0.97
CA ASN A 15 23.87 -0.11 0.26
C ASN A 15 23.28 0.54 1.52
N GLN A 16 22.48 1.60 1.38
CA GLN A 16 21.82 2.23 2.53
C GLN A 16 20.76 1.31 3.13
N GLY A 17 20.76 1.19 4.47
CA GLY A 17 19.79 0.36 5.18
C GLY A 17 18.34 0.81 4.98
N ILE A 18 18.11 2.11 4.74
CA ILE A 18 16.78 2.64 4.44
C ILE A 18 16.27 2.21 3.06
N MET A 19 17.16 2.07 2.09
CA MET A 19 16.82 1.60 0.74
C MET A 19 16.32 0.16 0.79
N TRP A 20 16.94 -0.69 1.62
CA TRP A 20 16.43 -2.03 1.88
C TRP A 20 15.03 -2.03 2.50
N LYS A 21 14.74 -1.11 3.42
CA LYS A 21 13.38 -0.96 4.00
C LYS A 21 12.36 -0.60 2.92
N PHE A 22 12.70 0.31 1.99
CA PHE A 22 11.81 0.66 0.88
C PHE A 22 11.58 -0.49 -0.09
N LYS A 23 12.64 -1.22 -0.44
CA LYS A 23 12.57 -2.43 -1.29
C LYS A 23 11.66 -3.48 -0.67
N PHE A 24 11.90 -3.86 0.59
CA PHE A 24 11.11 -4.88 1.27
C PHE A 24 9.68 -4.42 1.51
N TYR A 25 9.45 -3.17 1.90
CA TYR A 25 8.09 -2.66 2.02
C TYR A 25 7.35 -2.73 0.67
N GLY A 26 8.01 -2.33 -0.43
CA GLY A 26 7.48 -2.45 -1.79
C GLY A 26 7.10 -3.88 -2.17
N PHE A 27 7.96 -4.84 -1.83
CA PHE A 27 7.70 -6.26 -2.04
C PHE A 27 6.50 -6.77 -1.21
N PHE A 28 6.55 -6.61 0.11
CA PHE A 28 5.54 -7.16 1.02
C PHE A 28 4.16 -6.50 0.88
N LYS A 29 4.09 -5.19 0.59
CA LYS A 29 2.80 -4.50 0.41
C LYS A 29 1.99 -5.02 -0.79
N ASN A 30 2.67 -5.67 -1.74
CA ASN A 30 2.09 -6.20 -2.97
C ASN A 30 1.82 -7.71 -2.89
N LEU A 31 2.13 -8.37 -1.77
CA LEU A 31 1.72 -9.76 -1.50
C LEU A 31 0.25 -9.78 -1.05
N LYS A 32 -0.64 -9.42 -1.96
CA LYS A 32 -2.08 -9.34 -1.71
C LYS A 32 -2.77 -10.65 -2.08
N PHE A 33 -2.32 -11.75 -1.47
CA PHE A 33 -2.84 -13.09 -1.75
C PHE A 33 -4.35 -13.17 -1.61
N PHE A 34 -4.96 -12.38 -0.73
CA PHE A 34 -6.41 -12.42 -0.48
C PHE A 34 -7.28 -11.89 -1.63
N GLU A 35 -6.75 -11.01 -2.52
CA GLU A 35 -7.55 -10.35 -3.56
C GLU A 35 -8.29 -11.33 -4.49
N PRO A 36 -7.65 -12.39 -5.04
CA PRO A 36 -8.38 -13.38 -5.84
C PRO A 36 -9.38 -14.21 -5.02
N TYR A 37 -9.03 -14.59 -3.78
CA TYR A 37 -9.86 -15.47 -2.97
C TYR A 37 -11.09 -14.78 -2.38
N ILE A 38 -11.02 -13.49 -2.04
CA ILE A 38 -12.15 -12.79 -1.42
C ILE A 38 -13.36 -12.71 -2.34
N LEU A 39 -13.12 -12.51 -3.65
CA LEU A 39 -14.17 -12.51 -4.67
C LEU A 39 -14.84 -13.89 -4.75
N ILE A 40 -14.03 -14.96 -4.78
CA ILE A 40 -14.53 -16.35 -4.83
C ILE A 40 -15.37 -16.66 -3.58
N ILE A 41 -14.92 -16.23 -2.39
CA ILE A 41 -15.65 -16.41 -1.13
C ILE A 41 -17.00 -15.68 -1.16
N PHE A 42 -17.03 -14.43 -1.64
CA PHE A 42 -18.28 -13.67 -1.74
C PHE A 42 -19.27 -14.32 -2.72
N LEU A 43 -18.78 -14.82 -3.86
CA LEU A 43 -19.62 -15.59 -4.78
C LEU A 43 -20.13 -16.89 -4.15
N ALA A 44 -19.29 -17.61 -3.41
CA ALA A 44 -19.68 -18.82 -2.69
C ALA A 44 -20.74 -18.54 -1.59
N TRP A 45 -20.76 -17.32 -1.05
CA TRP A 45 -21.79 -16.82 -0.13
C TRP A 45 -23.06 -16.31 -0.83
N ASN A 46 -23.21 -16.54 -2.13
CA ASN A 46 -24.33 -16.07 -2.95
C ASN A 46 -24.46 -14.54 -2.99
N ILE A 47 -23.37 -13.80 -2.73
CA ILE A 47 -23.35 -12.35 -2.94
C ILE A 47 -23.26 -12.10 -4.45
N SER A 48 -24.24 -11.38 -4.99
CA SER A 48 -24.29 -11.09 -6.42
C SER A 48 -23.14 -10.18 -6.86
N LEU A 49 -22.73 -10.27 -8.14
CA LEU A 49 -21.71 -9.38 -8.70
C LEU A 49 -22.06 -7.90 -8.55
N PHE A 50 -23.36 -7.55 -8.61
CA PHE A 50 -23.82 -6.19 -8.37
C PHE A 50 -23.54 -5.73 -6.93
N GLN A 51 -23.84 -6.57 -5.94
CA GLN A 51 -23.56 -6.30 -4.53
C GLN A 51 -22.06 -6.21 -4.24
N ILE A 52 -21.24 -7.06 -4.88
CA ILE A 52 -19.78 -6.97 -4.80
C ILE A 52 -19.30 -5.64 -5.39
N GLY A 53 -19.84 -5.22 -6.53
CA GLY A 53 -19.57 -3.92 -7.13
C GLY A 53 -19.89 -2.75 -6.19
N ILE A 54 -20.99 -2.82 -5.44
CA ILE A 54 -21.34 -1.84 -4.41
C ILE A 54 -20.30 -1.84 -3.28
N LEU A 55 -19.85 -2.99 -2.80
CA LEU A 55 -18.81 -3.07 -1.76
C LEU A 55 -17.50 -2.40 -2.22
N ILE A 56 -17.08 -2.68 -3.45
CA ILE A 56 -15.90 -2.04 -4.06
C ILE A 56 -16.13 -0.52 -4.18
N ALA A 57 -17.31 -0.09 -4.62
CA ALA A 57 -17.64 1.33 -4.71
C ALA A 57 -17.59 2.04 -3.35
N ILE A 58 -18.12 1.41 -2.29
CA ILE A 58 -18.05 1.91 -0.91
C ILE A 58 -16.58 2.04 -0.49
N GLN A 59 -15.78 1.00 -0.69
CA GLN A 59 -14.35 1.03 -0.40
C GLN A 59 -13.67 2.23 -1.08
N GLU A 60 -13.84 2.40 -2.39
CA GLU A 60 -13.21 3.48 -3.15
C GLU A 60 -13.68 4.87 -2.73
N VAL A 61 -14.98 5.04 -2.44
CA VAL A 61 -15.52 6.31 -1.93
C VAL A 61 -14.87 6.69 -0.60
N PHE A 62 -14.75 5.74 0.33
CA PHE A 62 -14.11 6.00 1.61
C PHE A 62 -12.60 6.24 1.45
N THR A 63 -11.92 5.49 0.58
CA THR A 63 -10.51 5.75 0.25
C THR A 63 -10.33 7.19 -0.24
N PHE A 64 -11.12 7.61 -1.22
CA PHE A 64 -11.03 8.93 -1.83
C PHE A 64 -11.33 10.06 -0.83
N ILE A 65 -12.40 9.94 -0.05
CA ILE A 65 -12.78 10.97 0.94
C ILE A 65 -11.69 11.10 2.01
N PHE A 66 -11.07 9.99 2.44
CA PHE A 66 -10.10 9.98 3.52
C PHE A 66 -8.65 10.16 3.07
N GLU A 67 -8.36 10.18 1.76
CA GLU A 67 -7.01 10.40 1.23
C GLU A 67 -6.44 11.78 1.62
N VAL A 68 -7.27 12.83 1.59
CA VAL A 68 -6.84 14.18 2.02
C VAL A 68 -6.66 14.25 3.55
N PRO A 69 -7.62 13.83 4.38
CA PRO A 69 -7.44 13.75 5.83
C PRO A 69 -6.25 12.89 6.27
N SER A 70 -6.01 11.73 5.62
CA SER A 70 -4.88 10.87 5.94
C SER A 70 -3.55 11.56 5.66
N GLY A 71 -3.45 12.27 4.52
CA GLY A 71 -2.30 13.10 4.18
C GLY A 71 -1.97 14.16 5.26
N ILE A 72 -2.99 14.91 5.70
CA ILE A 72 -2.83 15.92 6.77
C ILE A 72 -2.37 15.26 8.08
N LEU A 73 -2.95 14.12 8.45
CA LEU A 73 -2.55 13.38 9.65
C LEU A 73 -1.10 12.90 9.55
N ALA A 74 -0.68 12.49 8.37
CA ALA A 74 0.64 11.97 8.11
C ALA A 74 1.73 13.05 8.18
N ASP A 75 1.40 14.28 7.80
CA ASP A 75 2.31 15.42 7.89
C ASP A 75 2.41 15.95 9.32
N THR A 76 1.35 15.82 10.13
CA THR A 76 1.33 16.29 11.54
C THR A 76 1.84 15.26 12.56
N ARG A 77 1.47 13.98 12.41
CA ARG A 77 1.81 12.89 13.37
C ARG A 77 2.85 11.90 12.84
N GLY A 78 3.35 12.15 11.63
CA GLY A 78 4.36 11.35 10.98
C GLY A 78 3.84 10.08 10.30
N LYS A 79 4.54 9.70 9.24
CA LYS A 79 4.23 8.58 8.33
C LYS A 79 4.21 7.21 9.02
N LYS A 80 4.97 7.02 10.10
CA LYS A 80 4.93 5.78 10.90
C LYS A 80 3.61 5.59 11.66
N THR A 81 2.97 6.68 12.09
CA THR A 81 1.68 6.63 12.78
C THR A 81 0.57 6.28 11.79
N GLU A 82 0.65 6.84 10.58
CA GLU A 82 -0.25 6.53 9.47
C GLU A 82 -0.28 5.02 9.16
N LEU A 83 0.89 4.39 9.00
CA LEU A 83 0.98 2.94 8.75
C LEU A 83 0.38 2.11 9.90
N ARG A 84 0.55 2.51 11.16
CA ARG A 84 -0.07 1.81 12.30
C ARG A 84 -1.60 1.85 12.20
N ILE A 85 -2.16 3.02 11.89
CA ILE A 85 -3.60 3.21 11.71
C ILE A 85 -4.12 2.39 10.53
N CYS A 86 -3.39 2.39 9.41
CA CYS A 86 -3.69 1.55 8.24
C CYS A 86 -3.81 0.07 8.63
N PHE A 87 -2.82 -0.50 9.33
CA PHE A 87 -2.88 -1.91 9.72
C PHE A 87 -4.01 -2.22 10.70
N ILE A 88 -4.35 -1.30 11.61
CA ILE A 88 -5.50 -1.46 12.50
C ILE A 88 -6.80 -1.56 11.68
N PHE A 89 -6.99 -0.66 10.71
CA PHE A 89 -8.17 -0.68 9.85
C PHE A 89 -8.25 -1.94 8.97
N TYR A 90 -7.13 -2.41 8.42
CA TYR A 90 -7.13 -3.70 7.71
C TYR A 90 -7.47 -4.86 8.63
N SER A 91 -6.91 -4.94 9.83
CA SER A 91 -7.26 -6.00 10.77
C SER A 91 -8.75 -6.01 11.09
N ILE A 92 -9.34 -4.83 11.35
CA ILE A 92 -10.78 -4.71 11.60
C ILE A 92 -11.58 -5.12 10.36
N SER A 93 -11.16 -4.73 9.16
CA SER A 93 -11.80 -5.12 7.90
C SER A 93 -11.86 -6.65 7.74
N PHE A 94 -10.72 -7.32 7.94
CA PHE A 94 -10.66 -8.78 7.84
C PHE A 94 -11.44 -9.50 8.94
N ILE A 95 -11.56 -8.92 10.14
CA ILE A 95 -12.48 -9.44 11.17
C ILE A 95 -13.92 -9.39 10.66
N PHE A 96 -14.36 -8.29 10.07
CA PHE A 96 -15.71 -8.19 9.49
C PHE A 96 -15.94 -9.17 8.35
N TYR A 97 -14.99 -9.32 7.43
CA TYR A 97 -15.07 -10.32 6.37
C TYR A 97 -15.06 -11.75 6.90
N PHE A 98 -14.37 -12.02 8.00
CA PHE A 98 -14.33 -13.34 8.64
C PHE A 98 -15.66 -13.73 9.31
N LEU A 99 -16.40 -12.76 9.87
CA LEU A 99 -17.67 -13.03 10.58
C LEU A 99 -18.78 -13.59 9.68
N GLY A 100 -18.64 -13.51 8.36
CA GLY A 100 -19.44 -14.27 7.40
C GLY A 100 -20.27 -13.41 6.43
N PRO A 101 -21.31 -14.01 5.82
CA PRO A 101 -21.94 -13.50 4.60
C PRO A 101 -22.94 -12.35 4.82
N ALA A 102 -23.17 -11.93 6.07
CA ALA A 102 -24.11 -10.86 6.36
C ALA A 102 -23.68 -9.58 5.64
N TYR A 103 -24.50 -9.10 4.69
CA TYR A 103 -24.09 -8.01 3.80
C TYR A 103 -23.70 -6.72 4.55
N LEU A 104 -24.34 -6.44 5.69
CA LEU A 104 -23.95 -5.33 6.57
C LEU A 104 -22.52 -5.49 7.13
N MET A 105 -22.09 -6.71 7.48
CA MET A 105 -20.72 -6.96 7.91
C MET A 105 -19.75 -6.72 6.76
N LEU A 106 -20.11 -7.12 5.55
CA LEU A 106 -19.29 -6.86 4.36
C LEU A 106 -19.17 -5.36 4.07
N ILE A 107 -20.24 -4.58 4.26
CA ILE A 107 -20.20 -3.12 4.13
C ILE A 107 -19.24 -2.51 5.16
N PHE A 108 -19.33 -2.89 6.44
CA PHE A 108 -18.39 -2.41 7.46
C PHE A 108 -16.96 -2.82 7.17
N GLY A 109 -16.77 -4.05 6.65
CA GLY A 109 -15.50 -4.54 6.15
C GLY A 109 -14.93 -3.67 5.03
N ALA A 110 -15.75 -3.32 4.03
CA ALA A 110 -15.37 -2.48 2.90
C ALA A 110 -15.02 -1.05 3.32
N ILE A 111 -15.78 -0.47 4.25
CA ILE A 111 -15.49 0.86 4.83
C ILE A 111 -14.14 0.83 5.55
N CYS A 112 -13.92 -0.14 6.43
CA CYS A 112 -12.65 -0.26 7.15
C CYS A 112 -11.48 -0.52 6.18
N PHE A 113 -11.70 -1.30 5.12
CA PHE A 113 -10.69 -1.54 4.10
C PHE A 113 -10.31 -0.25 3.38
N GLY A 114 -11.30 0.55 2.94
CA GLY A 114 -11.07 1.81 2.25
C GLY A 114 -10.34 2.84 3.13
N LEU A 115 -10.69 2.91 4.42
CA LEU A 115 -9.94 3.69 5.40
C LEU A 115 -8.48 3.21 5.48
N GLY A 116 -8.26 1.90 5.59
CA GLY A 116 -6.92 1.31 5.60
C GLY A 116 -6.10 1.64 4.35
N GLU A 117 -6.73 1.65 3.18
CA GLU A 117 -6.09 2.04 1.90
C GLU A 117 -5.75 3.54 1.87
N ALA A 118 -6.64 4.42 2.36
CA ALA A 118 -6.38 5.86 2.45
C ALA A 118 -5.14 6.20 3.30
N PHE A 119 -4.94 5.49 4.42
CA PHE A 119 -3.76 5.65 5.28
C PHE A 119 -2.50 4.96 4.74
N ARG A 120 -2.59 4.26 3.60
CA ARG A 120 -1.47 3.52 2.98
C ARG A 120 -0.97 4.17 1.69
N SER A 121 -1.87 4.71 0.86
CA SER A 121 -1.61 5.05 -0.54
C SER A 121 -0.46 6.06 -0.72
N GLY A 122 -0.36 7.06 0.17
CA GLY A 122 0.62 8.15 0.09
C GLY A 122 1.93 7.91 0.85
N THR A 123 1.96 6.95 1.78
CA THR A 123 2.99 6.92 2.82
C THR A 123 4.36 6.52 2.29
N HIS A 124 4.44 5.52 1.42
CA HIS A 124 5.70 4.94 0.96
C HIS A 124 6.48 5.88 0.03
N LYS A 125 5.81 6.45 -0.97
CA LYS A 125 6.43 7.43 -1.88
C LYS A 125 6.86 8.70 -1.13
N ALA A 126 6.07 9.14 -0.14
CA ALA A 126 6.41 10.29 0.69
C ALA A 126 7.69 10.03 1.51
N MET A 127 7.83 8.84 2.11
CA MET A 127 9.05 8.48 2.84
C MET A 127 10.28 8.43 1.93
N GLU A 128 10.14 7.93 0.70
CA GLU A 128 11.22 7.93 -0.30
C GLU A 128 11.63 9.36 -0.69
N MET A 129 10.68 10.26 -0.94
CA MET A 129 10.95 11.67 -1.24
C MET A 129 11.65 12.37 -0.08
N GLN A 130 11.14 12.22 1.14
CA GLN A 130 11.76 12.82 2.34
C GLN A 130 13.20 12.37 2.54
N TRP A 131 13.51 11.10 2.26
CA TRP A 131 14.87 10.60 2.33
C TRP A 131 15.76 11.18 1.22
N MET A 132 15.27 11.24 -0.01
CA MET A 132 16.02 11.83 -1.13
C MET A 132 16.27 13.33 -0.94
N ASP A 133 15.29 14.08 -0.44
CA ASP A 133 15.43 15.51 -0.10
C ASP A 133 16.50 15.72 0.99
N LYS A 134 16.51 14.86 2.01
CA LYS A 134 17.46 14.94 3.13
C LYS A 134 18.90 14.67 2.70
N GLU A 135 19.11 13.72 1.79
CA GLU A 135 20.44 13.29 1.32
C GLU A 135 20.87 13.99 0.01
N ASP A 136 20.11 14.99 -0.47
CA ASP A 136 20.34 15.72 -1.73
C ASP A 136 20.41 14.81 -2.98
N LEU A 137 19.55 13.78 -3.02
CA LEU A 137 19.51 12.75 -4.07
C LEU A 137 18.37 12.95 -5.08
N MET A 138 17.70 14.10 -5.07
CA MET A 138 16.52 14.33 -5.92
C MET A 138 16.82 14.20 -7.42
N GLN A 139 18.04 14.51 -7.83
CA GLN A 139 18.53 14.28 -9.20
C GLN A 139 18.54 12.78 -9.61
N TYR A 140 18.59 11.86 -8.64
CA TYR A 140 18.60 10.40 -8.85
C TYR A 140 17.25 9.74 -8.57
N LYS A 141 16.16 10.52 -8.50
CA LYS A 141 14.80 10.03 -8.23
C LYS A 141 14.39 8.84 -9.10
N SER A 142 14.69 8.91 -10.39
CA SER A 142 14.37 7.82 -11.33
C SER A 142 15.03 6.50 -10.95
N PHE A 143 16.28 6.54 -10.46
CA PHE A 143 17.00 5.35 -10.03
C PHE A 143 16.42 4.76 -8.73
N VAL A 144 16.16 5.61 -7.74
CA VAL A 144 15.57 5.20 -6.45
C VAL A 144 14.20 4.56 -6.69
N TYR A 145 13.32 5.26 -7.41
CA TYR A 145 11.98 4.76 -7.72
C TYR A 145 11.97 3.55 -8.62
N GLY A 146 12.84 3.51 -9.63
CA GLY A 146 12.97 2.34 -10.49
C GLY A 146 13.32 1.11 -9.67
N THR A 147 14.27 1.25 -8.74
CA THR A 147 14.70 0.15 -7.88
C THR A 147 13.60 -0.30 -6.91
N THR A 148 12.91 0.62 -6.23
CA THR A 148 11.83 0.25 -5.29
C THR A 148 10.60 -0.29 -6.02
N ARG A 149 10.30 0.21 -7.22
CA ARG A 149 9.24 -0.30 -8.09
C ARG A 149 9.53 -1.72 -8.57
N SER A 150 10.76 -2.05 -8.94
CA SER A 150 11.14 -3.41 -9.34
C SER A 150 10.84 -4.44 -8.24
N TYR A 151 11.16 -4.12 -6.98
CA TYR A 151 10.79 -4.99 -5.83
C TYR A 151 9.29 -5.11 -5.63
N SER A 152 8.54 -4.03 -5.87
CA SER A 152 7.08 -4.08 -5.84
C SER A 152 6.52 -5.00 -6.92
N LEU A 153 7.12 -5.02 -8.12
CA LEU A 153 6.74 -5.92 -9.20
C LEU A 153 7.04 -7.38 -8.86
N TYR A 154 8.20 -7.70 -8.27
CA TYR A 154 8.49 -9.06 -7.79
C TYR A 154 7.44 -9.57 -6.80
N GLY A 155 6.98 -8.71 -5.88
CA GLY A 155 5.89 -9.03 -4.96
C GLY A 155 4.59 -9.35 -5.69
N SER A 156 4.20 -8.50 -6.65
CA SER A 156 3.01 -8.73 -7.46
C SER A 156 3.08 -10.01 -8.29
N THR A 157 4.24 -10.31 -8.90
CA THR A 157 4.45 -11.56 -9.64
C THR A 157 4.26 -12.77 -8.73
N LEU A 158 4.87 -12.77 -7.55
CA LEU A 158 4.71 -13.86 -6.59
C LEU A 158 3.24 -14.00 -6.13
N SER A 159 2.56 -12.89 -5.87
CA SER A 159 1.16 -12.87 -5.48
C SER A 159 0.20 -13.36 -6.57
N SER A 160 0.62 -13.34 -7.84
CA SER A 160 -0.21 -13.81 -8.96
C SER A 160 -0.03 -15.30 -9.28
N LEU A 161 1.08 -15.88 -8.82
CA LEU A 161 1.40 -17.30 -9.03
C LEU A 161 0.78 -18.22 -7.95
N LEU A 162 0.37 -17.65 -6.82
CA LEU A 162 -0.15 -18.32 -5.62
C LEU A 162 -1.56 -17.81 -5.30
#